data_AF-A0A1F8LWV5-F1
#
_entry.id   AF-A0A1F8LWV5-F1
#
_cell.length_a   1.000
_cell.length_b   1.000
_cell.length_c   1.000
_cell.angle_alpha   90.00
_cell.angle_beta   90.00
_cell.angle_gamma   90.00
#
_symmetry.space_group_name_H-M   'P 1'
#
loop_
_entity.id
_entity.type
_entity.pdbx_description
1 polymer ?
#
loop_
_entity_poly.entity_id
_entity_poly.type
_entity_poly.pdbx_seq_one_letter_code
_entity_poly.pdbx_strand_id
1 'polypeptide(L)'
;MAKTIAEINEKIKKGQAVVVTADEIIDIAKKKGISQAAKEVDVVTTGTFGPMCSSGAYFNVGHTKPRIKLGGGKVYLNDVPAYTGLAAVDIFMGATALPDDDPKNRIYPGEFRYGGGHVIEELVAGKDVRLVATAYGTDCYPKRKLETLINIKDMNEAVLFNVRNAYQNYNVAVNPSDRVIYTYMGVLKPKLGNANYSTAGQLSPLFNDPYYKTIGIGTKIFLGGGIGYVAWQGTQHNPNVLRGDNGVPKRGAGTLAVIGDLKQMKHQWLVGTSFLGYGCTLTVGIGVPIPVLSEEILRYTLVTDAEIFAPVVDYAEAYPQRKPDILAEVSYAELKSGEIKIKGKVIPTASLSSYPGAVEIAGILKEWIKKGKFLLTEPVAPLPGVESGIVFKPLEERPIL
;
A
#
# COMPACT_ATOMS: atom_id res chain seq x y z
N MET A 1 -24.59 -21.82 -11.73
CA MET A 1 -25.05 -20.47 -11.37
C MET A 1 -23.95 -19.79 -10.59
N ALA A 2 -23.67 -18.52 -10.88
CA ALA A 2 -22.72 -17.72 -10.11
C ALA A 2 -23.34 -17.36 -8.76
N LYS A 3 -22.53 -17.39 -7.69
CA LYS A 3 -22.94 -16.87 -6.38
C LYS A 3 -22.99 -15.35 -6.44
N THR A 4 -23.79 -14.75 -5.57
CA THR A 4 -23.83 -13.30 -5.34
C THR A 4 -23.17 -12.93 -4.02
N ILE A 5 -22.72 -11.69 -3.90
CA ILE A 5 -22.19 -11.17 -2.63
C ILE A 5 -23.29 -11.18 -1.55
N ALA A 6 -24.55 -10.92 -1.91
CA ALA A 6 -25.69 -11.02 -1.01
C ALA A 6 -25.84 -12.43 -0.41
N GLU A 7 -25.80 -13.49 -1.23
CA GLU A 7 -25.87 -14.88 -0.75
C GLU A 7 -24.70 -15.24 0.16
N ILE A 8 -23.48 -14.80 -0.19
CA ILE A 8 -22.29 -15.00 0.66
C ILE A 8 -22.48 -14.29 2.01
N ASN A 9 -22.96 -13.04 2.01
CA ASN A 9 -23.23 -12.28 3.23
C ASN A 9 -24.32 -12.94 4.10
N GLU A 10 -25.34 -13.55 3.51
CA GLU A 10 -26.33 -14.32 4.26
C GLU A 10 -25.71 -15.56 4.93
N LYS A 11 -24.80 -16.27 4.24
CA LYS A 11 -24.03 -17.36 4.87
C LYS A 11 -23.13 -16.85 5.99
N ILE A 12 -22.48 -15.69 5.81
CA ILE A 12 -21.63 -15.08 6.84
C ILE A 12 -22.45 -14.77 8.10
N LYS A 13 -23.62 -14.15 7.96
CA LYS A 13 -24.52 -13.84 9.09
C LYS A 13 -24.99 -15.10 9.83
N LYS A 14 -25.16 -16.22 9.11
CA LYS A 14 -25.55 -17.52 9.68
C LYS A 14 -24.36 -18.32 10.24
N GLY A 15 -23.12 -17.83 10.11
CA GLY A 15 -21.91 -18.57 10.50
C GLY A 15 -21.62 -19.80 9.64
N GLN A 16 -22.16 -19.84 8.41
CA GLN A 16 -22.09 -20.98 7.48
C GLN A 16 -21.10 -20.76 6.33
N ALA A 17 -20.54 -19.55 6.20
CA ALA A 17 -19.64 -19.23 5.10
C ALA A 17 -18.30 -19.99 5.21
N VAL A 18 -17.85 -20.57 4.09
CA VAL A 18 -16.53 -21.18 4.00
C VAL A 18 -15.52 -20.13 3.58
N VAL A 19 -14.68 -19.71 4.53
CA VAL A 19 -13.65 -18.68 4.34
C VAL A 19 -12.28 -19.30 4.49
N VAL A 20 -11.42 -19.08 3.50
CA VAL A 20 -10.05 -19.59 3.44
C VAL A 20 -9.09 -18.46 3.11
N THR A 21 -7.80 -18.67 3.31
CA THR A 21 -6.74 -17.74 2.88
C THR A 21 -6.23 -18.11 1.47
N ALA A 22 -5.55 -17.17 0.81
CA ALA A 22 -5.00 -17.37 -0.54
C ALA A 22 -3.89 -18.44 -0.62
N ASP A 23 -3.25 -18.79 0.49
CA ASP A 23 -2.36 -19.96 0.56
C ASP A 23 -3.14 -21.28 0.67
N GLU A 24 -4.18 -21.34 1.50
CA GLU A 24 -5.01 -22.54 1.72
C GLU A 24 -5.79 -22.96 0.46
N ILE A 25 -6.25 -21.99 -0.35
CA ILE A 25 -7.12 -22.27 -1.50
C ILE A 25 -6.41 -23.09 -2.59
N ILE A 26 -5.09 -22.92 -2.74
CA ILE A 26 -4.28 -23.65 -3.72
C ILE A 26 -4.35 -25.16 -3.44
N ASP A 27 -4.16 -25.56 -2.19
CA ASP A 27 -4.20 -26.98 -1.81
C ASP A 27 -5.61 -27.56 -1.85
N ILE A 28 -6.63 -26.76 -1.52
CA ILE A 28 -8.04 -27.16 -1.62
C ILE A 28 -8.40 -27.44 -3.08
N ALA A 29 -8.02 -26.55 -4.01
CA ALA A 29 -8.29 -26.71 -5.44
C ALA A 29 -7.55 -27.92 -6.03
N LYS A 30 -6.30 -28.17 -5.61
CA LYS A 30 -5.54 -29.38 -6.01
C LYS A 30 -6.24 -30.67 -5.57
N LYS A 31 -6.78 -30.71 -4.34
CA LYS A 31 -7.41 -31.92 -3.78
C LYS A 31 -8.83 -32.16 -4.30
N LYS A 32 -9.64 -31.11 -4.44
CA LYS A 32 -11.08 -31.21 -4.76
C LYS A 32 -11.41 -30.92 -6.23
N GLY A 33 -10.50 -30.29 -6.96
CA GLY A 33 -10.77 -29.71 -8.26
C GLY A 33 -11.44 -28.34 -8.17
N ILE A 34 -11.22 -27.53 -9.20
CA ILE A 34 -11.64 -26.12 -9.28
C ILE A 34 -13.17 -25.99 -9.17
N SER A 35 -13.91 -26.81 -9.92
CA SER A 35 -15.37 -26.74 -9.94
C SER A 35 -16.00 -27.05 -8.57
N GLN A 36 -15.46 -28.02 -7.83
CA GLN A 36 -15.97 -28.33 -6.50
C GLN A 36 -15.55 -27.28 -5.47
N ALA A 37 -14.29 -26.85 -5.50
CA ALA A 37 -13.79 -25.79 -4.62
C ALA A 37 -14.58 -24.48 -4.81
N ALA A 38 -14.95 -24.13 -6.04
CA ALA A 38 -15.71 -22.91 -6.33
C ALA A 38 -17.14 -22.97 -5.76
N LYS A 39 -17.75 -24.15 -5.69
CA LYS A 39 -19.07 -24.35 -5.07
C LYS A 39 -19.01 -24.22 -3.55
N GLU A 40 -17.98 -24.79 -2.93
CA GLU A 40 -17.84 -24.85 -1.48
C GLU A 40 -17.30 -23.56 -0.86
N VAL A 41 -16.20 -23.02 -1.38
CA VAL A 41 -15.52 -21.85 -0.82
C VAL A 41 -16.28 -20.58 -1.17
N ASP A 42 -16.62 -19.77 -0.18
CA ASP A 42 -17.37 -18.53 -0.36
C ASP A 42 -16.43 -17.31 -0.47
N VAL A 43 -15.33 -17.29 0.29
CA VAL A 43 -14.39 -16.16 0.31
C VAL A 43 -12.95 -16.64 0.42
N VAL A 44 -12.07 -16.04 -0.39
CA VAL A 44 -10.61 -16.15 -0.25
C VAL A 44 -10.09 -14.84 0.33
N THR A 45 -9.32 -14.91 1.41
CA THR A 45 -8.75 -13.74 2.08
C THR A 45 -7.28 -13.57 1.69
N THR A 46 -6.92 -12.31 1.40
CA THR A 46 -5.58 -11.92 0.94
C THR A 46 -4.98 -10.90 1.90
N GLY A 47 -3.67 -10.69 1.81
CA GLY A 47 -2.94 -9.80 2.70
C GLY A 47 -1.63 -9.29 2.11
N THR A 48 -1.25 -8.07 2.48
CA THR A 48 0.07 -7.51 2.23
C THR A 48 0.46 -6.60 3.39
N PHE A 49 1.73 -6.62 3.77
CA PHE A 49 2.29 -5.71 4.75
C PHE A 49 3.66 -5.24 4.27
N GLY A 50 3.76 -3.96 3.90
CA GLY A 50 5.01 -3.42 3.37
C GLY A 50 5.02 -1.91 3.23
N PRO A 51 6.18 -1.33 2.87
CA PRO A 51 6.36 0.10 2.72
C PRO A 51 5.51 0.67 1.58
N MET A 52 4.72 1.70 1.86
CA MET A 52 3.86 2.36 0.87
C MET A 52 4.05 3.88 0.95
N CYS A 53 4.92 4.41 0.08
CA CYS A 53 5.33 5.82 0.13
C CYS A 53 4.23 6.82 -0.21
N SER A 54 3.22 6.42 -0.99
CA SER A 54 2.09 7.27 -1.35
C SER A 54 0.94 7.18 -0.34
N SER A 55 1.31 7.15 0.92
CA SER A 55 0.42 7.17 2.07
C SER A 55 0.38 8.55 2.73
N GLY A 56 -0.72 8.84 3.40
CA GLY A 56 -0.92 10.10 4.11
C GLY A 56 -2.21 10.08 4.90
N ALA A 57 -2.43 11.14 5.67
CA ALA A 57 -3.61 11.29 6.49
C ALA A 57 -4.09 12.74 6.48
N TYR A 58 -5.39 12.94 6.52
CA TYR A 58 -5.97 14.25 6.80
C TYR A 58 -6.59 14.27 8.19
N PHE A 59 -6.54 15.45 8.79
CA PHE A 59 -7.00 15.69 10.14
C PHE A 59 -7.83 16.96 10.20
N ASN A 60 -8.87 16.93 11.02
CA ASN A 60 -9.54 18.14 11.50
C ASN A 60 -9.25 18.26 12.99
N VAL A 61 -8.44 19.26 13.34
CA VAL A 61 -7.96 19.44 14.72
C VAL A 61 -8.92 20.25 15.60
N GLY A 62 -10.06 20.68 15.06
CA GLY A 62 -10.99 21.56 15.74
C GLY A 62 -10.47 23.00 15.89
N HIS A 63 -11.38 23.91 16.27
CA HIS A 63 -11.03 25.30 16.52
C HIS A 63 -10.55 25.54 17.94
N THR A 64 -9.53 26.37 18.06
CA THR A 64 -9.14 26.96 19.35
C THR A 64 -10.07 28.07 19.81
N LYS A 65 -9.90 28.54 21.04
CA LYS A 65 -10.46 29.80 21.54
C LYS A 65 -9.31 30.80 21.81
N PRO A 66 -9.28 31.97 21.14
CA PRO A 66 -10.10 32.36 20.00
C PRO A 66 -9.83 31.49 18.75
N ARG A 67 -10.73 31.53 17.75
CA ARG A 67 -10.62 30.66 16.56
C ARG A 67 -9.36 30.97 15.74
N ILE A 68 -8.82 29.93 15.11
CA ILE A 68 -7.67 29.97 14.21
C ILE A 68 -8.06 29.47 12.82
N LYS A 69 -7.45 30.04 11.78
CA LYS A 69 -7.50 29.55 10.40
C LYS A 69 -6.10 29.07 10.01
N LEU A 70 -5.88 27.76 10.13
CA LEU A 70 -4.68 27.08 9.66
C LEU A 70 -4.55 27.16 8.14
N GLY A 71 -5.70 27.19 7.43
CA GLY A 71 -5.80 27.34 5.98
C GLY A 71 -4.93 28.46 5.40
N GLY A 72 -3.94 28.11 4.57
CA GLY A 72 -2.97 29.05 3.98
C GLY A 72 -1.86 29.52 4.93
N GLY A 73 -1.83 29.02 6.16
CA GLY A 73 -0.75 29.21 7.13
C GLY A 73 0.32 28.12 7.05
N LYS A 74 1.13 28.00 8.11
CA LYS A 74 2.12 26.92 8.28
C LYS A 74 1.77 26.11 9.52
N VAL A 75 1.77 24.78 9.39
CA VAL A 75 1.50 23.86 10.50
C VAL A 75 2.59 22.79 10.54
N TYR A 76 3.01 22.44 11.75
CA TYR A 76 3.94 21.37 12.05
C TYR A 76 3.34 20.46 13.12
N LEU A 77 3.60 19.17 12.98
CA LEU A 77 3.26 18.11 13.94
C LEU A 77 4.56 17.39 14.31
N ASN A 78 5.01 17.50 15.57
CA ASN A 78 6.36 17.08 15.98
C ASN A 78 7.45 17.56 15.00
N ASP A 79 7.39 18.85 14.67
CA ASP A 79 8.31 19.55 13.75
C ASP A 79 8.28 19.04 12.28
N VAL A 80 7.40 18.08 11.95
CA VAL A 80 7.14 17.64 10.57
C VAL A 80 6.05 18.53 9.95
N PRO A 81 6.27 19.12 8.77
CA PRO A 81 5.29 20.00 8.13
C PRO A 81 4.02 19.23 7.74
N ALA A 82 2.87 19.83 8.04
CA ALA A 82 1.56 19.42 7.55
C ALA A 82 1.04 20.46 6.54
N TYR A 83 0.40 20.00 5.47
CA TYR A 83 -0.14 20.81 4.40
C TYR A 83 -1.47 21.45 4.81
N THR A 84 -1.56 22.76 4.64
CA THR A 84 -2.62 23.62 5.19
C THR A 84 -3.50 24.24 4.09
N GLY A 85 -3.58 23.62 2.91
CA GLY A 85 -4.39 24.15 1.79
C GLY A 85 -5.90 23.99 1.95
N LEU A 86 -6.38 23.53 3.12
CA LEU A 86 -7.74 23.03 3.33
C LEU A 86 -8.47 23.87 4.39
N ALA A 87 -9.50 24.59 3.96
CA ALA A 87 -10.45 25.34 4.79
C ALA A 87 -9.82 26.03 6.03
N ALA A 88 -10.32 25.76 7.25
CA ALA A 88 -9.92 26.51 8.44
C ALA A 88 -9.06 25.72 9.42
N VAL A 89 -9.39 24.46 9.69
CA VAL A 89 -8.66 23.62 10.67
C VAL A 89 -8.39 22.22 10.13
N ASP A 90 -8.45 22.08 8.81
CA ASP A 90 -8.12 20.85 8.09
C ASP A 90 -6.66 20.91 7.65
N ILE A 91 -5.94 19.82 7.89
CA ILE A 91 -4.55 19.66 7.48
C ILE A 91 -4.34 18.28 6.87
N PHE A 92 -3.38 18.16 5.96
CA PHE A 92 -2.96 16.89 5.39
C PHE A 92 -1.51 16.61 5.75
N MET A 93 -1.16 15.37 6.05
CA MET A 93 0.19 14.92 6.32
C MET A 93 0.58 13.82 5.33
N GLY A 94 1.65 14.04 4.58
CA GLY A 94 2.25 13.00 3.74
C GLY A 94 3.20 12.13 4.55
N ALA A 95 3.18 10.81 4.35
CA ALA A 95 4.06 9.88 5.06
C ALA A 95 5.56 10.14 4.82
N THR A 96 5.90 10.77 3.69
CA THR A 96 7.27 11.12 3.29
C THR A 96 7.69 12.54 3.71
N ALA A 97 6.82 13.29 4.38
CA ALA A 97 7.18 14.62 4.89
C ALA A 97 8.31 14.49 5.93
N LEU A 98 9.26 15.43 5.90
CA LEU A 98 10.42 15.47 6.78
C LEU A 98 10.46 16.81 7.51
N PRO A 99 11.00 16.86 8.74
CA PRO A 99 11.30 18.13 9.40
C PRO A 99 12.13 19.07 8.50
N ASP A 100 11.90 20.37 8.63
CA ASP A 100 12.59 21.37 7.80
C ASP A 100 14.11 21.39 8.05
N ASP A 101 14.52 21.07 9.28
CA ASP A 101 15.90 21.01 9.75
C ASP A 101 16.56 19.62 9.61
N ASP A 102 15.84 18.61 9.11
CA ASP A 102 16.38 17.28 8.85
C ASP A 102 17.65 17.40 7.97
N PRO A 103 18.77 16.74 8.33
CA PRO A 103 20.01 16.87 7.59
C PRO A 103 19.92 16.25 6.18
N LYS A 104 18.89 15.42 5.92
CA LYS A 104 18.64 14.73 4.65
C LYS A 104 19.95 14.06 4.20
N ASN A 105 20.30 14.23 2.94
CA ASN A 105 21.55 13.71 2.37
C ASN A 105 22.71 14.72 2.41
N ARG A 106 22.71 15.72 3.32
CA ARG A 106 23.88 16.62 3.50
C ARG A 106 25.13 15.86 3.91
N ILE A 107 24.98 14.87 4.79
CA ILE A 107 25.98 13.83 5.04
C ILE A 107 25.38 12.54 4.47
N TYR A 108 25.92 12.07 3.35
CA TYR A 108 25.36 10.92 2.63
C TYR A 108 25.95 9.60 3.14
N PRO A 109 25.14 8.55 3.38
CA PRO A 109 23.67 8.52 3.28
C PRO A 109 22.97 9.11 4.52
N GLY A 110 21.91 9.87 4.31
CA GLY A 110 21.06 10.40 5.38
C GLY A 110 20.24 9.32 6.08
N GLU A 111 20.00 9.43 7.38
CA GLU A 111 19.32 8.40 8.16
C GLU A 111 17.78 8.50 8.13
N PHE A 112 17.24 9.71 7.91
CA PHE A 112 15.80 9.98 7.86
C PHE A 112 15.05 9.39 9.07
N ARG A 113 15.49 9.70 10.29
CA ARG A 113 15.01 9.04 11.52
C ARG A 113 13.55 9.30 11.86
N TYR A 114 12.99 10.40 11.38
CA TYR A 114 11.63 10.82 11.74
C TYR A 114 10.97 11.58 10.59
N GLY A 115 9.65 11.44 10.46
CA GLY A 115 8.88 12.01 9.35
C GLY A 115 7.39 11.73 9.48
N GLY A 116 6.62 12.08 8.45
CA GLY A 116 5.16 12.02 8.51
C GLY A 116 4.60 10.63 8.80
N GLY A 117 5.23 9.56 8.28
CA GLY A 117 4.83 8.18 8.61
C GLY A 117 4.98 7.86 10.10
N HIS A 118 6.02 8.38 10.74
CA HIS A 118 6.25 8.22 12.18
C HIS A 118 5.22 9.01 12.99
N VAL A 119 4.90 10.25 12.60
CA VAL A 119 3.85 11.03 13.26
C VAL A 119 2.48 10.33 13.16
N ILE A 120 2.15 9.76 12.00
CA ILE A 120 0.91 9.00 11.82
C ILE A 120 0.90 7.77 12.74
N GLU A 121 2.00 7.02 12.81
CA GLU A 121 2.13 5.88 13.75
C GLU A 121 1.93 6.32 15.21
N GLU A 122 2.56 7.41 15.63
CA GLU A 122 2.46 7.93 17.00
C GLU A 122 1.04 8.36 17.37
N LEU A 123 0.34 9.03 16.45
CA LEU A 123 -1.07 9.39 16.63
C LEU A 123 -1.93 8.12 16.78
N VAL A 124 -1.75 7.11 15.92
CA VAL A 124 -2.50 5.84 16.01
C VAL A 124 -2.15 5.07 17.29
N ALA A 125 -0.92 5.19 17.79
CA ALA A 125 -0.52 4.67 19.10
C ALA A 125 -1.13 5.44 20.28
N GLY A 126 -1.86 6.54 20.02
CA GLY A 126 -2.51 7.36 21.03
C GLY A 126 -1.54 8.25 21.81
N LYS A 127 -0.35 8.54 21.26
CA LYS A 127 0.60 9.48 21.84
C LYS A 127 0.18 10.93 21.57
N ASP A 128 0.59 11.82 22.45
CA ASP A 128 0.45 13.26 22.24
C ASP A 128 1.49 13.75 21.23
N VAL A 129 1.04 14.57 20.28
CA VAL A 129 1.86 15.17 19.23
C VAL A 129 1.80 16.69 19.37
N ARG A 130 2.95 17.35 19.27
CA ARG A 130 3.07 18.80 19.34
C ARG A 130 2.60 19.43 18.03
N LEU A 131 1.53 20.20 18.09
CA LEU A 131 1.01 21.03 17.02
C LEU A 131 1.57 22.46 17.16
N VAL A 132 2.34 22.91 16.16
CA VAL A 132 2.79 24.29 16.04
C VAL A 132 2.17 24.89 14.78
N ALA A 133 1.50 26.03 14.90
CA ALA A 133 0.88 26.71 13.77
C ALA A 133 1.13 28.22 13.76
N THR A 134 1.33 28.74 12.55
CA THR A 134 1.34 30.17 12.25
C THR A 134 0.32 30.47 11.16
N ALA A 135 -0.54 31.44 11.40
CA ALA A 135 -1.63 31.88 10.53
C ALA A 135 -1.64 33.41 10.41
N TYR A 136 -2.27 33.93 9.36
CA TYR A 136 -2.31 35.37 9.09
C TYR A 136 -3.40 36.13 9.87
N GLY A 137 -4.37 35.39 10.42
CA GLY A 137 -5.48 35.95 11.21
C GLY A 137 -6.50 36.69 10.34
N THR A 138 -7.78 36.57 10.70
CA THR A 138 -8.89 37.31 10.09
C THR A 138 -9.90 37.71 11.16
N ASP A 139 -10.92 38.49 10.82
CA ASP A 139 -11.98 38.85 11.77
C ASP A 139 -12.70 37.62 12.34
N CYS A 140 -12.95 36.60 11.51
CA CYS A 140 -13.56 35.34 11.95
C CYS A 140 -12.58 34.41 12.70
N TYR A 141 -11.27 34.58 12.48
CA TYR A 141 -10.22 33.69 12.97
C TYR A 141 -9.02 34.51 13.47
N PRO A 142 -9.16 35.23 14.60
CA PRO A 142 -8.17 36.24 14.98
C PRO A 142 -6.87 35.64 15.55
N LYS A 143 -6.86 34.35 15.95
CA LYS A 143 -5.65 33.71 16.46
C LYS A 143 -4.64 33.50 15.33
N ARG A 144 -3.41 34.00 15.51
CA ARG A 144 -2.32 33.93 14.53
C ARG A 144 -1.23 32.90 14.84
N LYS A 145 -1.12 32.46 16.10
CA LYS A 145 -0.13 31.49 16.54
C LYS A 145 -0.77 30.48 17.47
N LEU A 146 -0.35 29.23 17.36
CA LEU A 146 -0.76 28.15 18.23
C LEU A 146 0.43 27.23 18.47
N GLU A 147 0.63 26.86 19.73
CA GLU A 147 1.50 25.78 20.12
C GLU A 147 0.78 24.99 21.21
N THR A 148 0.56 23.71 20.98
CA THR A 148 -0.22 22.84 21.88
C THR A 148 0.12 21.38 21.63
N LEU A 149 -0.23 20.51 22.57
CA LEU A 149 -0.32 19.08 22.31
C LEU A 149 -1.71 18.74 21.75
N ILE A 150 -1.75 17.75 20.86
CA ILE A 150 -2.99 17.14 20.35
C ILE A 150 -2.87 15.62 20.41
N ASN A 151 -4.01 14.95 20.57
CA ASN A 151 -4.12 13.50 20.56
C ASN A 151 -5.16 13.07 19.52
N ILE A 152 -5.00 11.88 18.93
CA ILE A 152 -5.98 11.33 17.97
C ILE A 152 -7.40 11.22 18.56
N LYS A 153 -7.50 11.05 19.88
CA LYS A 153 -8.77 10.93 20.61
C LYS A 153 -9.57 12.24 20.64
N ASP A 154 -8.87 13.38 20.58
CA ASP A 154 -9.46 14.71 20.72
C ASP A 154 -9.74 15.39 19.36
N MET A 155 -9.23 14.82 18.26
CA MET A 155 -9.50 15.31 16.90
C MET A 155 -10.94 15.01 16.49
N ASN A 156 -11.55 15.87 15.67
CA ASN A 156 -12.86 15.56 15.07
C ASN A 156 -12.71 14.41 14.07
N GLU A 157 -11.80 14.60 13.11
CA GLU A 157 -11.47 13.62 12.07
C GLU A 157 -9.97 13.30 12.10
N ALA A 158 -9.65 12.02 11.96
CA ALA A 158 -8.31 11.51 11.69
C ALA A 158 -8.43 10.37 10.68
N VAL A 159 -8.13 10.63 9.41
CA VAL A 159 -8.45 9.71 8.32
C VAL A 159 -7.21 9.43 7.50
N LEU A 160 -6.89 8.14 7.34
CA LEU A 160 -5.87 7.66 6.43
C LEU A 160 -6.42 7.79 5.02
N PHE A 161 -5.68 8.48 4.15
CA PHE A 161 -6.00 8.57 2.74
C PHE A 161 -4.74 8.35 1.92
N ASN A 162 -4.60 7.13 1.41
CA ASN A 162 -3.44 6.73 0.65
C ASN A 162 -3.81 6.76 -0.83
N VAL A 163 -3.20 7.69 -1.56
CA VAL A 163 -3.48 7.89 -2.99
C VAL A 163 -2.92 6.76 -3.86
N ARG A 164 -2.03 5.91 -3.34
CA ARG A 164 -1.53 4.71 -4.03
C ARG A 164 -0.92 3.70 -3.07
N ASN A 165 -1.49 2.51 -3.02
CA ASN A 165 -1.11 1.37 -2.20
C ASN A 165 -1.35 0.06 -2.97
N ALA A 166 -0.99 -1.06 -2.34
CA ALA A 166 -1.25 -2.43 -2.83
C ALA A 166 -0.92 -2.59 -4.32
N TYR A 167 0.33 -2.29 -4.70
CA TYR A 167 0.82 -2.49 -6.05
C TYR A 167 0.61 -3.95 -6.48
N GLN A 168 0.06 -4.16 -7.67
CA GLN A 168 -0.25 -5.48 -8.18
C GLN A 168 1.03 -6.26 -8.44
N ASN A 169 2.01 -5.65 -9.10
CA ASN A 169 3.36 -6.18 -9.25
C ASN A 169 4.35 -5.01 -9.28
N TYR A 170 5.64 -5.30 -9.22
CA TYR A 170 6.70 -4.31 -9.09
C TYR A 170 8.03 -4.79 -9.69
N ASN A 171 9.07 -3.96 -9.60
CA ASN A 171 10.42 -4.29 -10.04
C ASN A 171 11.20 -5.07 -8.98
N VAL A 172 12.15 -5.89 -9.42
CA VAL A 172 13.27 -6.38 -8.62
C VAL A 172 14.46 -5.46 -8.86
N ALA A 173 14.96 -4.84 -7.79
CA ALA A 173 16.01 -3.83 -7.87
C ALA A 173 17.40 -4.44 -7.68
N VAL A 174 18.31 -4.18 -8.62
CA VAL A 174 19.72 -4.57 -8.52
C VAL A 174 20.65 -3.41 -8.86
N ASN A 175 21.93 -3.57 -8.53
CA ASN A 175 22.95 -2.56 -8.76
C ASN A 175 24.19 -3.18 -9.45
N PRO A 176 24.30 -3.09 -10.79
CA PRO A 176 25.48 -3.55 -11.53
C PRO A 176 26.71 -2.64 -11.38
N SER A 177 26.57 -1.41 -10.87
CA SER A 177 27.67 -0.44 -10.75
C SER A 177 28.71 -0.83 -9.70
N ASP A 178 29.79 -0.06 -9.58
CA ASP A 178 30.90 -0.30 -8.67
C ASP A 178 30.76 0.35 -7.28
N ARG A 179 29.70 1.13 -7.04
CA ARG A 179 29.40 1.79 -5.76
C ARG A 179 28.12 1.28 -5.11
N VAL A 180 28.00 1.42 -3.80
CA VAL A 180 26.71 1.21 -3.09
C VAL A 180 25.73 2.31 -3.49
N ILE A 181 24.46 1.94 -3.69
CA ILE A 181 23.38 2.92 -3.90
C ILE A 181 22.28 2.71 -2.87
N TYR A 182 21.64 3.81 -2.49
CA TYR A 182 20.61 3.87 -1.47
C TYR A 182 19.30 4.29 -2.13
N THR A 183 18.28 3.44 -2.04
CA THR A 183 17.05 3.58 -2.82
C THR A 183 15.82 3.32 -1.94
N TYR A 184 14.63 3.61 -2.47
CA TYR A 184 13.38 3.18 -1.85
C TYR A 184 13.21 1.66 -1.84
N MET A 185 14.02 0.94 -2.63
CA MET A 185 14.12 -0.51 -2.58
C MET A 185 15.17 -0.98 -1.55
N GLY A 186 15.63 -0.10 -0.67
CA GLY A 186 16.70 -0.37 0.31
C GLY A 186 18.11 -0.18 -0.27
N VAL A 187 19.10 -0.68 0.48
CA VAL A 187 20.52 -0.62 0.11
C VAL A 187 20.82 -1.68 -0.96
N LEU A 188 21.41 -1.26 -2.07
CA LEU A 188 21.85 -2.15 -3.15
C LEU A 188 23.37 -2.10 -3.27
N LYS A 189 24.00 -3.24 -3.01
CA LYS A 189 25.45 -3.46 -3.02
C LYS A 189 25.98 -3.50 -4.46
N PRO A 190 27.20 -2.99 -4.68
CA PRO A 190 27.81 -2.94 -6.01
C PRO A 190 28.00 -4.32 -6.63
N LYS A 191 28.19 -4.31 -7.96
CA LYS A 191 28.53 -5.46 -8.80
C LYS A 191 27.53 -6.60 -8.65
N LEU A 192 26.23 -6.28 -8.61
CA LEU A 192 25.14 -7.21 -8.36
C LEU A 192 25.35 -7.95 -7.03
N GLY A 193 25.47 -7.21 -5.93
CA GLY A 193 25.73 -7.79 -4.61
C GLY A 193 24.48 -8.28 -3.86
N ASN A 194 23.29 -7.77 -4.22
CA ASN A 194 21.98 -8.22 -3.76
C ASN A 194 20.87 -7.79 -4.73
N ALA A 195 19.70 -8.40 -4.58
CA ALA A 195 18.48 -8.04 -5.28
C ALA A 195 17.34 -7.82 -4.29
N ASN A 196 16.73 -6.63 -4.28
CA ASN A 196 15.62 -6.34 -3.37
C ASN A 196 14.29 -6.30 -4.12
N TYR A 197 13.23 -6.79 -3.49
CA TYR A 197 11.88 -6.84 -4.05
C TYR A 197 10.83 -6.52 -2.98
N SER A 198 9.59 -6.23 -3.37
CA SER A 198 8.51 -5.88 -2.43
C SER A 198 7.18 -6.40 -2.94
N THR A 199 6.46 -7.15 -2.08
CA THR A 199 5.20 -7.89 -2.36
C THR A 199 5.02 -9.12 -1.43
N ALA A 200 3.78 -9.51 -1.15
CA ALA A 200 3.45 -10.78 -0.51
C ALA A 200 3.38 -11.98 -1.49
N GLY A 201 3.57 -11.77 -2.79
CA GLY A 201 3.45 -12.82 -3.82
C GLY A 201 2.03 -13.36 -3.89
N GLN A 202 1.86 -14.68 -3.85
CA GLN A 202 0.54 -15.33 -3.94
C GLN A 202 -0.50 -14.85 -2.91
N LEU A 203 -0.08 -14.26 -1.77
CA LEU A 203 -1.01 -13.67 -0.80
C LEU A 203 -1.48 -12.26 -1.16
N SER A 204 -0.84 -11.60 -2.13
CA SER A 204 -1.14 -10.21 -2.47
C SER A 204 -2.54 -10.05 -3.08
N PRO A 205 -3.33 -9.06 -2.64
CA PRO A 205 -4.71 -8.86 -3.10
C PRO A 205 -4.89 -8.83 -4.62
N LEU A 206 -4.15 -7.97 -5.32
CA LEU A 206 -4.37 -7.75 -6.75
C LEU A 206 -3.82 -8.86 -7.65
N PHE A 207 -2.99 -9.76 -7.13
CA PHE A 207 -2.63 -10.99 -7.86
C PHE A 207 -3.77 -12.01 -7.87
N ASN A 208 -4.59 -12.03 -6.81
CA ASN A 208 -5.76 -12.90 -6.68
C ASN A 208 -7.01 -12.35 -7.38
N ASP A 209 -6.92 -11.14 -7.94
CA ASP A 209 -7.92 -10.53 -8.82
C ASP A 209 -7.21 -9.78 -9.97
N PRO A 210 -6.56 -10.52 -10.89
CA PRO A 210 -5.60 -9.96 -11.85
C PRO A 210 -6.23 -8.95 -12.83
N TYR A 211 -7.55 -9.04 -13.02
CA TYR A 211 -8.34 -8.20 -13.90
C TYR A 211 -9.38 -7.33 -13.15
N TYR A 212 -9.25 -7.19 -11.83
CA TYR A 212 -10.11 -6.35 -10.98
C TYR A 212 -11.62 -6.67 -11.12
N LYS A 213 -11.96 -7.95 -11.26
CA LYS A 213 -13.33 -8.42 -11.44
C LYS A 213 -14.18 -8.27 -10.18
N THR A 214 -13.54 -8.26 -9.01
CA THR A 214 -14.20 -8.19 -7.69
C THR A 214 -13.78 -6.97 -6.89
N ILE A 215 -12.56 -6.49 -7.09
CA ILE A 215 -12.02 -5.30 -6.42
C ILE A 215 -12.36 -4.07 -7.25
N GLY A 216 -13.16 -3.18 -6.67
CA GLY A 216 -13.63 -1.94 -7.27
C GLY A 216 -13.73 -0.81 -6.24
N ILE A 217 -14.24 0.33 -6.68
CA ILE A 217 -14.54 1.46 -5.79
C ILE A 217 -15.60 1.00 -4.77
N GLY A 218 -15.40 1.28 -3.50
CA GLY A 218 -16.30 0.87 -2.42
C GLY A 218 -16.07 -0.55 -1.89
N THR A 219 -15.13 -1.32 -2.46
CA THR A 219 -14.72 -2.61 -1.87
C THR A 219 -14.21 -2.38 -0.45
N LYS A 220 -14.84 -3.03 0.52
CA LYS A 220 -14.49 -2.99 1.95
C LYS A 220 -13.27 -3.84 2.20
N ILE A 221 -12.31 -3.33 2.96
CA ILE A 221 -11.00 -3.95 3.18
C ILE A 221 -10.60 -3.91 4.66
N PHE A 222 -9.68 -4.80 5.03
CA PHE A 222 -8.85 -4.60 6.21
C PHE A 222 -7.79 -3.54 5.87
N LEU A 223 -7.71 -2.47 6.65
CA LEU A 223 -6.75 -1.39 6.46
C LEU A 223 -6.17 -0.96 7.80
N GLY A 224 -4.86 -1.15 7.99
CA GLY A 224 -4.17 -0.70 9.19
C GLY A 224 -4.70 -1.30 10.51
N GLY A 225 -5.35 -2.47 10.50
CA GLY A 225 -5.98 -3.04 11.69
C GLY A 225 -7.43 -2.63 11.94
N GLY A 226 -7.99 -1.74 11.10
CA GLY A 226 -9.39 -1.34 11.10
C GLY A 226 -10.10 -1.68 9.79
N ILE A 227 -11.29 -1.10 9.60
CA ILE A 227 -12.05 -1.19 8.35
C ILE A 227 -11.69 0.02 7.47
N GLY A 228 -11.39 -0.25 6.20
CA GLY A 228 -11.23 0.76 5.18
C GLY A 228 -12.00 0.40 3.91
N TYR A 229 -11.83 1.24 2.90
CA TYR A 229 -12.45 1.06 1.58
C TYR A 229 -11.46 1.43 0.48
N VAL A 230 -11.61 0.78 -0.68
CA VAL A 230 -11.02 1.25 -1.93
C VAL A 230 -11.77 2.52 -2.35
N ALA A 231 -11.08 3.65 -2.32
CA ALA A 231 -11.64 4.96 -2.66
C ALA A 231 -11.63 5.22 -4.17
N TRP A 232 -10.62 4.70 -4.87
CA TRP A 232 -10.39 4.90 -6.30
C TRP A 232 -9.32 3.92 -6.83
N GLN A 233 -9.02 3.93 -8.13
CA GLN A 233 -7.71 3.43 -8.56
C GLN A 233 -6.59 4.29 -7.97
N GLY A 234 -5.49 3.65 -7.59
CA GLY A 234 -4.32 4.39 -7.10
C GLY A 234 -3.70 5.25 -8.20
N THR A 235 -2.97 6.29 -7.80
CA THR A 235 -2.05 6.95 -8.74
C THR A 235 -1.08 5.90 -9.30
N GLN A 236 -0.62 6.07 -10.54
CA GLN A 236 0.19 5.05 -11.21
C GLN A 236 -0.49 3.67 -11.34
N HIS A 237 -1.84 3.60 -11.36
CA HIS A 237 -2.55 2.40 -11.77
C HIS A 237 -2.36 2.15 -13.28
N ASN A 238 -1.60 1.10 -13.64
CA ASN A 238 -1.37 0.71 -15.03
C ASN A 238 -1.87 -0.72 -15.31
N PRO A 239 -3.10 -0.89 -15.80
CA PRO A 239 -3.64 -2.22 -16.08
C PRO A 239 -3.08 -2.82 -17.38
N ASN A 240 -2.62 -1.97 -18.32
CA ASN A 240 -2.20 -2.35 -19.66
C ASN A 240 -0.67 -2.58 -19.74
N VAL A 241 -0.20 -3.59 -19.01
CA VAL A 241 1.20 -4.04 -19.06
C VAL A 241 1.29 -5.48 -19.55
N LEU A 242 2.51 -5.91 -19.87
CA LEU A 242 2.79 -7.32 -20.21
C LEU A 242 2.26 -8.24 -19.11
N ARG A 243 1.48 -9.25 -19.48
CA ARG A 243 0.86 -10.26 -18.61
C ARG A 243 1.22 -11.67 -19.07
N GLY A 244 1.23 -12.62 -18.16
CA GLY A 244 1.33 -14.06 -18.48
C GLY A 244 -0.02 -14.66 -18.88
N ASP A 245 -0.02 -15.94 -19.23
CA ASP A 245 -1.23 -16.67 -19.68
C ASP A 245 -2.32 -16.73 -18.61
N ASN A 246 -1.93 -16.69 -17.33
CA ASN A 246 -2.84 -16.61 -16.18
C ASN A 246 -3.37 -15.18 -15.91
N GLY A 247 -3.03 -14.21 -16.76
CA GLY A 247 -3.44 -12.81 -16.63
C GLY A 247 -2.64 -11.99 -15.62
N VAL A 248 -1.73 -12.60 -14.87
CA VAL A 248 -0.90 -11.92 -13.88
C VAL A 248 0.08 -11.00 -14.60
N PRO A 249 0.21 -9.72 -14.19
CA PRO A 249 1.17 -8.81 -14.82
C PRO A 249 2.60 -9.23 -14.52
N LYS A 250 3.48 -9.01 -15.49
CA LYS A 250 4.93 -9.23 -15.39
C LYS A 250 5.71 -7.93 -15.13
N ARG A 251 5.04 -6.80 -14.97
CA ARG A 251 5.61 -5.45 -14.77
C ARG A 251 4.82 -4.71 -13.69
N GLY A 252 5.32 -3.55 -13.26
CA GLY A 252 4.54 -2.63 -12.41
C GLY A 252 3.16 -2.32 -13.01
N ALA A 253 2.10 -2.65 -12.29
CA ALA A 253 0.74 -2.70 -12.85
C ALA A 253 -0.30 -1.92 -12.01
N GLY A 254 -1.45 -2.52 -11.72
CA GLY A 254 -2.51 -1.87 -10.95
C GLY A 254 -2.12 -1.45 -9.54
N THR A 255 -2.81 -0.45 -9.02
CA THR A 255 -2.69 0.04 -7.65
C THR A 255 -4.04 0.47 -7.11
N LEU A 256 -4.18 0.54 -5.78
CA LEU A 256 -5.39 0.98 -5.09
C LEU A 256 -5.19 2.32 -4.40
N ALA A 257 -6.17 3.22 -4.48
CA ALA A 257 -6.30 4.32 -3.53
C ALA A 257 -7.23 3.85 -2.41
N VAL A 258 -6.84 4.05 -1.16
CA VAL A 258 -7.59 3.53 0.00
C VAL A 258 -7.84 4.62 1.03
N ILE A 259 -8.98 4.50 1.71
CA ILE A 259 -9.42 5.43 2.76
C ILE A 259 -9.90 4.65 3.98
N GLY A 260 -9.61 5.16 5.18
CA GLY A 260 -10.14 4.58 6.42
C GLY A 260 -9.89 5.45 7.64
N ASP A 261 -10.68 5.25 8.68
CA ASP A 261 -10.60 6.01 9.93
C ASP A 261 -9.42 5.52 10.79
N LEU A 262 -8.45 6.41 11.05
CA LEU A 262 -7.26 6.10 11.86
C LEU A 262 -7.62 5.74 13.30
N LYS A 263 -8.76 6.22 13.82
CA LYS A 263 -9.21 5.93 15.20
C LYS A 263 -9.55 4.45 15.41
N GLN A 264 -9.77 3.70 14.34
CA GLN A 264 -10.05 2.25 14.35
C GLN A 264 -8.80 1.39 14.09
N MET A 265 -7.69 2.03 13.69
CA MET A 265 -6.48 1.37 13.24
C MET A 265 -5.54 1.07 14.43
N LYS A 266 -4.54 0.22 14.20
CA LYS A 266 -3.53 -0.16 15.18
C LYS A 266 -2.15 0.14 14.66
N HIS A 267 -1.30 0.73 15.49
CA HIS A 267 0.05 1.16 15.11
C HIS A 267 0.92 0.00 14.61
N GLN A 268 0.72 -1.24 15.10
CA GLN A 268 1.41 -2.43 14.59
C GLN A 268 1.19 -2.71 13.10
N TRP A 269 0.14 -2.16 12.49
CA TRP A 269 -0.19 -2.27 11.06
C TRP A 269 0.02 -0.97 10.27
N LEU A 270 0.50 0.09 10.94
CA LEU A 270 0.83 1.40 10.38
C LEU A 270 2.13 1.90 11.03
N VAL A 271 3.26 1.44 10.49
CA VAL A 271 4.58 1.63 11.10
C VAL A 271 5.36 2.67 10.31
N GLY A 272 5.80 3.76 10.96
CA GLY A 272 6.75 4.70 10.39
C GLY A 272 8.05 3.98 10.07
N THR A 273 8.57 4.16 8.85
CA THR A 273 9.76 3.43 8.39
C THR A 273 10.74 4.38 7.72
N SER A 274 12.03 4.18 8.01
CA SER A 274 13.13 4.96 7.45
C SER A 274 13.95 4.13 6.47
N PHE A 275 14.26 4.72 5.33
CA PHE A 275 15.18 4.17 4.33
C PHE A 275 16.43 5.03 4.28
N LEU A 276 17.56 4.46 4.74
CA LEU A 276 18.88 5.07 4.69
C LEU A 276 19.17 5.59 3.27
N GLY A 277 19.54 6.85 3.14
CA GLY A 277 19.86 7.54 1.89
C GLY A 277 18.67 7.90 0.99
N TYR A 278 17.43 7.50 1.35
CA TYR A 278 16.23 7.74 0.55
C TYR A 278 15.18 8.62 1.24
N GLY A 279 14.67 8.24 2.43
CA GLY A 279 13.58 8.98 3.07
C GLY A 279 12.75 8.19 4.08
N CYS A 280 11.77 8.88 4.67
CA CYS A 280 10.71 8.29 5.50
C CYS A 280 9.55 7.76 4.63
N THR A 281 8.82 6.78 5.15
CA THR A 281 7.59 6.22 4.57
C THR A 281 6.70 5.65 5.67
N LEU A 282 5.52 5.16 5.29
CA LEU A 282 4.64 4.37 6.17
C LEU A 282 4.57 2.93 5.64
N THR A 283 4.74 1.96 6.52
CA THR A 283 4.51 0.54 6.24
C THR A 283 3.08 0.20 6.64
N VAL A 284 2.28 -0.27 5.67
CA VAL A 284 0.81 -0.34 5.79
C VAL A 284 0.33 -1.78 5.60
N GLY A 285 -0.51 -2.24 6.52
CA GLY A 285 -1.22 -3.53 6.42
C GLY A 285 -2.53 -3.39 5.64
N ILE A 286 -2.68 -4.18 4.57
CA ILE A 286 -3.90 -4.21 3.75
C ILE A 286 -4.31 -5.66 3.52
N GLY A 287 -5.59 -5.97 3.73
CA GLY A 287 -6.19 -7.26 3.38
C GLY A 287 -7.48 -7.06 2.61
N VAL A 288 -7.68 -7.85 1.56
CA VAL A 288 -8.87 -7.75 0.71
C VAL A 288 -9.55 -9.12 0.61
N PRO A 289 -10.86 -9.20 0.86
CA PRO A 289 -11.59 -10.44 0.62
C PRO A 289 -11.96 -10.55 -0.86
N ILE A 290 -11.66 -11.69 -1.47
CA ILE A 290 -12.08 -12.06 -2.82
C ILE A 290 -13.32 -12.94 -2.70
N PRO A 291 -14.52 -12.46 -3.05
CA PRO A 291 -15.72 -13.29 -3.07
C PRO A 291 -15.64 -14.30 -4.21
N VAL A 292 -15.81 -15.59 -3.91
CA VAL A 292 -15.78 -16.63 -4.94
C VAL A 292 -17.15 -16.72 -5.61
N LEU A 293 -17.34 -15.87 -6.62
CA LEU A 293 -18.62 -15.75 -7.35
C LEU A 293 -18.77 -16.83 -8.43
N SER A 294 -17.67 -17.34 -8.98
CA SER A 294 -17.67 -18.32 -10.07
C SER A 294 -16.39 -19.15 -10.06
N GLU A 295 -16.34 -20.20 -10.89
CA GLU A 295 -15.10 -20.95 -11.14
C GLU A 295 -13.99 -20.07 -11.72
N GLU A 296 -14.34 -19.06 -12.50
CA GLU A 296 -13.39 -18.10 -13.06
C GLU A 296 -12.72 -17.29 -11.94
N ILE A 297 -13.51 -16.73 -11.02
CA ILE A 297 -12.96 -15.99 -9.88
C ILE A 297 -12.11 -16.91 -8.99
N LEU A 298 -12.54 -18.15 -8.76
CA LEU A 298 -11.70 -19.10 -8.03
C LEU A 298 -10.35 -19.30 -8.73
N ARG A 299 -10.34 -19.52 -10.05
CA ARG A 299 -9.09 -19.73 -10.82
C ARG A 299 -8.10 -18.58 -10.63
N TYR A 300 -8.58 -17.34 -10.60
CA TYR A 300 -7.73 -16.17 -10.35
C TYR A 300 -7.06 -16.18 -8.98
N THR A 301 -7.66 -16.82 -7.98
CA THR A 301 -7.06 -16.97 -6.64
C THR A 301 -6.04 -18.11 -6.52
N LEU A 302 -5.84 -18.91 -7.58
CA LEU A 302 -4.93 -20.07 -7.55
C LEU A 302 -3.51 -19.73 -8.00
N VAL A 303 -3.19 -18.44 -8.12
CA VAL A 303 -1.86 -17.97 -8.52
C VAL A 303 -0.80 -18.42 -7.51
N THR A 304 0.26 -19.04 -8.01
CA THR A 304 1.41 -19.45 -7.19
C THR A 304 2.61 -18.54 -7.39
N ASP A 305 3.50 -18.46 -6.41
CA ASP A 305 4.73 -17.66 -6.54
C ASP A 305 5.61 -18.08 -7.74
N ALA A 306 5.50 -19.31 -8.22
CA ALA A 306 6.22 -19.80 -9.41
C ALA A 306 5.68 -19.21 -10.72
N GLU A 307 4.45 -18.71 -10.72
CA GLU A 307 3.76 -18.15 -11.88
C GLU A 307 3.72 -16.62 -11.87
N ILE A 308 4.23 -16.00 -10.81
CA ILE A 308 4.34 -14.55 -10.68
C ILE A 308 5.77 -14.15 -11.05
N PHE A 309 5.93 -13.40 -12.14
CA PHE A 309 7.23 -12.93 -12.61
C PHE A 309 7.39 -11.42 -12.42
N ALA A 310 8.59 -10.97 -12.08
CA ALA A 310 8.95 -9.55 -12.03
C ALA A 310 10.21 -9.25 -12.85
N PRO A 311 10.34 -8.02 -13.39
CA PRO A 311 11.51 -7.62 -14.13
C PRO A 311 12.64 -7.26 -13.17
N VAL A 312 13.85 -7.75 -13.44
CA VAL A 312 15.06 -7.29 -12.76
C VAL A 312 15.58 -6.04 -13.46
N VAL A 313 15.63 -4.94 -12.72
CA VAL A 313 15.95 -3.61 -13.25
C VAL A 313 17.22 -3.07 -12.59
N ASP A 314 18.07 -2.43 -13.38
CA ASP A 314 19.22 -1.69 -12.88
C ASP A 314 18.79 -0.36 -12.24
N TYR A 315 19.07 -0.21 -10.94
CA TYR A 315 18.77 1.00 -10.19
C TYR A 315 19.89 2.04 -10.17
N ALA A 316 21.09 1.70 -10.68
CA ALA A 316 22.22 2.61 -10.72
C ALA A 316 22.17 3.56 -11.94
N GLU A 317 21.74 3.07 -13.10
CA GLU A 317 21.69 3.85 -14.34
C GLU A 317 20.31 3.82 -15.01
N ALA A 318 19.77 2.63 -15.28
CA ALA A 318 18.55 2.51 -16.09
C ALA A 318 17.32 3.15 -15.43
N TYR A 319 17.03 2.81 -14.17
CA TYR A 319 15.86 3.32 -13.46
C TYR A 319 15.87 4.85 -13.30
N PRO A 320 16.95 5.51 -12.80
CA PRO A 320 16.99 6.97 -12.68
C PRO A 320 16.84 7.70 -14.01
N GLN A 321 17.30 7.10 -15.11
CA GLN A 321 17.23 7.67 -16.45
C GLN A 321 15.97 7.28 -17.23
N ARG A 322 15.04 6.54 -16.60
CA ARG A 322 13.81 6.03 -17.23
C ARG A 322 14.08 5.16 -18.48
N LYS A 323 15.21 4.45 -18.52
CA LYS A 323 15.51 3.50 -19.60
C LYS A 323 14.70 2.21 -19.42
N PRO A 324 14.20 1.57 -20.49
CA PRO A 324 13.38 0.35 -20.41
C PRO A 324 14.20 -0.92 -20.14
N ASP A 325 15.41 -0.82 -19.58
CA ASP A 325 16.35 -1.93 -19.49
C ASP A 325 15.90 -2.97 -18.46
N ILE A 326 15.69 -4.19 -18.94
CA ILE A 326 15.35 -5.38 -18.13
C ILE A 326 16.50 -6.37 -18.27
N LEU A 327 17.16 -6.64 -17.14
CA LEU A 327 18.33 -7.51 -17.10
C LEU A 327 17.96 -8.99 -17.12
N ALA A 328 16.81 -9.33 -16.53
CA ALA A 328 16.24 -10.67 -16.44
C ALA A 328 14.76 -10.58 -16.03
N GLU A 329 14.05 -11.70 -16.14
CA GLU A 329 12.76 -11.91 -15.47
C GLU A 329 12.93 -13.07 -14.50
N VAL A 330 12.44 -12.91 -13.27
CA VAL A 330 12.52 -13.94 -12.22
C VAL A 330 11.16 -14.16 -11.59
N SER A 331 10.90 -15.39 -11.17
CA SER A 331 9.68 -15.73 -10.45
C SER A 331 9.78 -15.35 -8.97
N TYR A 332 8.64 -15.20 -8.32
CA TYR A 332 8.60 -14.94 -6.89
C TYR A 332 8.99 -16.17 -6.06
N ALA A 333 8.84 -17.37 -6.62
CA ALA A 333 9.36 -18.59 -6.00
C ALA A 333 10.89 -18.55 -5.91
N GLU A 334 11.57 -18.13 -6.98
CA GLU A 334 13.02 -17.90 -6.95
C GLU A 334 13.38 -16.79 -5.96
N LEU A 335 12.67 -15.65 -5.99
CA LEU A 335 12.94 -14.55 -5.05
C LEU A 335 12.80 -14.99 -3.59
N LYS A 336 11.79 -15.79 -3.26
CA LYS A 336 11.54 -16.32 -1.91
C LYS A 336 12.52 -17.43 -1.51
N SER A 337 13.22 -18.05 -2.46
CA SER A 337 14.26 -19.04 -2.16
C SER A 337 15.48 -18.43 -1.45
N GLY A 338 15.66 -17.12 -1.56
CA GLY A 338 16.77 -16.37 -0.96
C GLY A 338 17.89 -16.01 -1.94
N GLU A 339 17.85 -16.53 -3.17
CA GLU A 339 18.84 -16.23 -4.20
C GLU A 339 18.28 -16.33 -5.64
N ILE A 340 18.88 -15.58 -6.55
CA ILE A 340 18.58 -15.61 -8.00
C ILE A 340 19.86 -15.60 -8.82
N LYS A 341 19.78 -16.06 -10.08
CA LYS A 341 20.91 -16.03 -11.02
C LYS A 341 20.73 -14.95 -12.08
N ILE A 342 21.67 -14.00 -12.15
CA ILE A 342 21.68 -12.94 -13.16
C ILE A 342 23.06 -12.89 -13.81
N LYS A 343 23.13 -12.92 -15.14
CA LYS A 343 24.39 -12.88 -15.91
C LYS A 343 25.43 -13.92 -15.42
N GLY A 344 24.96 -15.12 -15.08
CA GLY A 344 25.83 -16.20 -14.58
C GLY A 344 26.19 -16.11 -13.09
N LYS A 345 25.87 -15.00 -12.40
CA LYS A 345 26.18 -14.78 -10.99
C LYS A 345 24.96 -15.09 -10.10
N VAL A 346 25.19 -15.80 -8.99
CA VAL A 346 24.21 -16.02 -7.92
C VAL A 346 24.22 -14.82 -6.98
N ILE A 347 23.04 -14.29 -6.67
CA ILE A 347 22.87 -13.03 -5.94
C ILE A 347 21.80 -13.25 -4.86
N PRO A 348 22.06 -12.88 -3.59
CA PRO A 348 21.08 -13.01 -2.53
C PRO A 348 19.92 -12.03 -2.73
N THR A 349 18.72 -12.47 -2.36
CA THR A 349 17.49 -11.67 -2.44
C THR A 349 17.03 -11.20 -1.06
N ALA A 350 16.33 -10.05 -1.01
CA ALA A 350 15.68 -9.58 0.21
C ALA A 350 14.33 -8.93 -0.09
N SER A 351 13.31 -9.31 0.69
CA SER A 351 11.98 -8.72 0.63
C SER A 351 11.89 -7.48 1.52
N LEU A 352 11.26 -6.43 1.03
CA LEU A 352 10.90 -5.23 1.80
C LEU A 352 9.54 -5.37 2.48
N SER A 353 8.71 -6.30 2.03
CA SER A 353 7.42 -6.63 2.64
C SER A 353 7.55 -7.81 3.59
N SER A 354 6.79 -7.77 4.68
CA SER A 354 6.71 -8.86 5.65
C SER A 354 5.69 -9.91 5.18
N TYR A 355 6.20 -11.07 4.75
CA TYR A 355 5.35 -12.21 4.42
C TYR A 355 4.61 -12.77 5.65
N PRO A 356 5.24 -12.93 6.83
CA PRO A 356 4.51 -13.31 8.05
C PRO A 356 3.39 -12.31 8.40
N GLY A 357 3.63 -11.01 8.22
CA GLY A 357 2.59 -9.99 8.43
C GLY A 357 1.43 -10.11 7.44
N ALA A 358 1.71 -10.44 6.18
CA ALA A 358 0.67 -10.72 5.18
C ALA A 358 -0.18 -11.95 5.54
N VAL A 359 0.44 -13.03 6.03
CA VAL A 359 -0.25 -14.23 6.55
C VAL A 359 -1.15 -13.88 7.72
N GLU A 360 -0.63 -13.12 8.70
CA GLU A 360 -1.39 -12.69 9.87
C GLU A 360 -2.60 -11.84 9.48
N ILE A 361 -2.42 -10.87 8.57
CA ILE A 361 -3.52 -10.03 8.06
C ILE A 361 -4.61 -10.87 7.38
N ALA A 362 -4.22 -11.80 6.50
CA ALA A 362 -5.17 -12.67 5.82
C ALA A 362 -5.96 -13.52 6.84
N GLY A 363 -5.27 -14.05 7.86
CA GLY A 363 -5.87 -14.78 8.97
C GLY A 363 -6.84 -13.94 9.82
N ILE A 364 -6.47 -12.70 10.16
CA ILE A 364 -7.34 -11.78 10.90
C ILE A 364 -8.61 -11.49 10.11
N LEU A 365 -8.47 -11.18 8.81
CA LEU A 365 -9.61 -10.91 7.94
C LEU A 365 -10.51 -12.15 7.81
N LYS A 366 -9.93 -13.34 7.63
CA LYS A 366 -10.66 -14.62 7.64
C LYS A 366 -11.49 -14.78 8.90
N GLU A 367 -10.91 -14.52 10.06
CA GLU A 367 -11.61 -14.64 11.35
C GLU A 367 -12.69 -13.58 11.55
N TRP A 368 -12.51 -12.36 11.06
CA TRP A 368 -13.56 -11.33 11.09
C TRP A 368 -14.78 -11.72 10.27
N ILE A 369 -14.54 -12.27 9.08
CA ILE A 369 -15.61 -12.73 8.17
C ILE A 369 -16.32 -13.94 8.77
N LYS A 370 -15.59 -14.97 9.23
CA LYS A 370 -16.19 -16.16 9.87
C LYS A 370 -17.07 -15.82 11.08
N LYS A 371 -16.69 -14.80 11.85
CA LYS A 371 -17.44 -14.33 13.03
C LYS A 371 -18.59 -13.37 12.71
N GLY A 372 -18.86 -13.09 11.42
CA GLY A 372 -19.89 -12.14 11.02
C GLY A 372 -19.60 -10.68 11.35
N LYS A 373 -18.37 -10.36 11.78
CA LYS A 373 -17.94 -8.99 12.10
C LYS A 373 -17.55 -8.19 10.86
N PHE A 374 -17.40 -8.88 9.72
CA PHE A 374 -17.06 -8.29 8.44
C PHE A 374 -17.94 -8.90 7.35
N LEU A 375 -18.88 -8.09 6.85
CA LEU A 375 -19.64 -8.39 5.62
C LEU A 375 -18.93 -7.78 4.42
N LEU A 376 -19.07 -8.43 3.28
CA LEU A 376 -18.53 -7.98 2.00
C LEU A 376 -19.40 -6.86 1.41
N THR A 377 -18.80 -6.03 0.57
CA THR A 377 -19.50 -5.01 -0.21
C THR A 377 -19.39 -5.30 -1.69
N GLU A 378 -20.44 -4.96 -2.44
CA GLU A 378 -20.36 -4.89 -3.89
C GLU A 378 -19.59 -3.62 -4.29
N PRO A 379 -18.69 -3.70 -5.28
CA PRO A 379 -18.07 -2.50 -5.80
C PRO A 379 -19.12 -1.62 -6.47
N VAL A 380 -19.14 -0.33 -6.13
CA VAL A 380 -20.07 0.64 -6.74
C VAL A 380 -19.66 1.01 -8.17
N ALA A 381 -18.39 0.81 -8.50
CA ALA A 381 -17.85 0.94 -9.85
C ALA A 381 -16.57 0.10 -9.99
N PRO A 382 -16.31 -0.49 -11.18
CA PRO A 382 -15.09 -1.25 -11.43
C PRO A 382 -13.86 -0.34 -11.46
N LEU A 383 -12.67 -0.91 -11.22
CA LEU A 383 -11.41 -0.24 -11.56
C LEU A 383 -11.16 -0.35 -13.07
N PRO A 384 -10.43 0.59 -13.68
CA PRO A 384 -10.03 0.48 -15.08
C PRO A 384 -9.23 -0.81 -15.37
N GLY A 385 -9.72 -1.67 -16.25
CA GLY A 385 -9.04 -2.90 -16.66
C GLY A 385 -8.11 -2.70 -17.86
N VAL A 386 -7.65 -3.80 -18.45
CA VAL A 386 -6.75 -3.79 -19.63
C VAL A 386 -7.40 -3.06 -20.81
N GLU A 387 -8.71 -3.21 -20.95
CA GLU A 387 -9.55 -2.57 -21.96
C GLU A 387 -9.61 -1.04 -21.86
N SER A 388 -9.20 -0.46 -20.72
CA SER A 388 -9.20 1.00 -20.53
C SER A 388 -8.16 1.75 -21.37
N GLY A 389 -7.17 1.03 -21.93
CA GLY A 389 -6.14 1.64 -22.79
C GLY A 389 -5.30 2.71 -22.11
N ILE A 390 -5.19 2.69 -20.77
CA ILE A 390 -4.37 3.66 -20.02
C ILE A 390 -2.92 3.60 -20.50
N VAL A 391 -2.37 4.77 -20.85
CA VAL A 391 -0.96 4.95 -21.23
C VAL A 391 -0.33 6.00 -20.32
N PHE A 392 0.85 5.68 -19.79
CA PHE A 392 1.57 6.58 -18.90
C PHE A 392 2.30 7.64 -19.70
N LYS A 393 2.21 8.88 -19.23
CA LYS A 393 2.87 10.03 -19.85
C LYS A 393 4.00 10.50 -18.95
N PRO A 394 5.26 10.52 -19.43
CA PRO A 394 6.33 11.19 -18.71
C PRO A 394 6.07 12.70 -18.65
N LEU A 395 6.69 13.37 -17.67
CA LEU A 395 6.78 14.82 -17.69
C LEU A 395 7.72 15.23 -18.82
N GLU A 396 7.21 16.05 -19.74
CA GLU A 396 7.99 16.75 -20.76
C GLU A 396 8.47 18.08 -20.18
N GLU A 397 9.74 18.14 -19.80
CA GLU A 397 10.33 19.35 -19.23
C GLU A 397 10.45 20.44 -20.30
N ARG A 398 9.82 21.59 -20.04
CA ARG A 398 9.92 22.77 -20.89
C ARG A 398 10.63 23.86 -20.09
N PRO A 399 11.82 24.32 -20.54
CA PRO A 399 12.56 25.34 -19.81
C PRO A 399 11.74 26.63 -19.71
N ILE A 400 11.73 27.23 -18.53
CA ILE A 400 11.23 28.59 -18.34
C ILE A 400 12.42 29.51 -18.66
N LEU A 401 12.32 30.24 -19.77
CA LEU A 401 13.33 31.20 -20.21
C LEU A 401 13.29 32.48 -19.39
#